data_AF-A0A0N4WJ65-F1
#
_entry.id   AF-A0A0N4WJ65-F1
#
_cell.length_a   1.000
_cell.length_b   1.000
_cell.length_c   1.000
_cell.angle_alpha   90.00
_cell.angle_beta   90.00
_cell.angle_gamma   90.00
#
_symmetry.space_group_name_H-M   'P 1'
#
loop_
_entity.id
_entity.type
_entity.pdbx_description
1 polymer ?
#
loop_
_entity_poly.entity_id
_entity_poly.type
_entity_poly.pdbx_seq_one_letter_code
_entity_poly.pdbx_strand_id
1 'polypeptide(L)'
;LAYFLLSPGGFPQEKPFVFGQAFCALLSLLTRLLTAWHLTEKSTRGLLISDKFILCAFLTEGSWLLCECVKLFTYQKTNQDEIDAMCKRTTLWLEGKGSFYLENAFYIDAAVSLMMAFTHFAFPQHILKIITSEYALDSHHILWCRMFGCLSLLAALCSLSARYLPPHVQTHYLASRLLAQVMVFLLNVFGHWYLGIFSPNHISGFMISGFYMSFLFSAFYRASSQYKVRFPFSCDWLLKHKSLLD
;
A
#
# COMPACT_ATOMS: atom_id res chain seq x y z
N LEU A 1 5.81 7.72 -6.35
CA LEU A 1 5.67 7.78 -4.87
C LEU A 1 5.11 6.47 -4.30
N ALA A 2 3.95 5.97 -4.77
CA ALA A 2 3.40 4.67 -4.30
C ALA A 2 4.31 3.48 -4.62
N TYR A 3 4.95 3.46 -5.80
CA TYR A 3 6.03 2.51 -6.11
C TYR A 3 7.16 2.57 -5.08
N PHE A 4 7.63 3.76 -4.67
CA PHE A 4 8.72 3.88 -3.68
C PHE A 4 8.28 3.64 -2.23
N LEU A 5 7.01 3.89 -1.90
CA LEU A 5 6.46 3.70 -0.56
C LEU A 5 6.02 2.24 -0.31
N LEU A 6 5.62 1.51 -1.36
CA LEU A 6 5.08 0.14 -1.29
C LEU A 6 5.92 -0.91 -2.05
N SER A 7 6.84 -0.49 -2.93
CA SER A 7 7.90 -1.32 -3.49
C SER A 7 9.23 -0.84 -2.90
N PRO A 8 9.69 -1.42 -1.79
CA PRO A 8 11.05 -1.22 -1.37
C PRO A 8 11.89 -1.99 -2.37
N GLY A 9 12.89 -1.32 -2.93
CA GLY A 9 14.00 -1.97 -3.64
C GLY A 9 14.82 -2.95 -2.76
N GLY A 10 14.27 -3.45 -1.66
CA GLY A 10 14.85 -4.40 -0.72
C GLY A 10 13.87 -5.45 -0.16
N PHE A 11 12.63 -5.58 -0.67
CA PHE A 11 11.82 -6.77 -0.34
C PHE A 11 12.32 -8.02 -1.09
N PRO A 12 12.29 -9.22 -0.48
CA PRO A 12 12.38 -10.45 -1.25
C PRO A 12 11.18 -10.53 -2.20
N GLN A 13 11.49 -10.81 -3.46
CA GLN A 13 10.55 -10.79 -4.57
C GLN A 13 9.76 -12.08 -4.65
N GLU A 14 9.01 -12.37 -3.59
CA GLU A 14 8.11 -13.51 -3.60
C GLU A 14 7.04 -13.29 -4.67
N LYS A 15 6.86 -14.30 -5.54
CA LYS A 15 5.96 -14.26 -6.70
C LYS A 15 4.59 -13.62 -6.45
N PRO A 16 3.87 -13.88 -5.34
CA PRO A 16 2.56 -13.25 -5.11
C PRO A 16 2.65 -11.73 -4.88
N PHE A 17 3.73 -11.21 -4.30
CA PHE A 17 3.94 -9.77 -4.15
C PHE A 17 4.24 -9.10 -5.49
N VAL A 18 5.13 -9.70 -6.28
CA VAL A 18 5.46 -9.22 -7.62
C VAL A 18 4.22 -9.26 -8.52
N PHE A 19 3.40 -10.31 -8.40
CA PHE A 19 2.13 -10.40 -9.10
C PHE A 19 1.16 -9.29 -8.68
N GLY A 20 0.99 -9.04 -7.37
CA GLY A 20 0.14 -7.96 -6.88
C GLY A 20 0.60 -6.58 -7.38
N GLN A 21 1.91 -6.35 -7.41
CA GLN A 21 2.51 -5.13 -7.95
C GLN A 21 2.28 -4.99 -9.46
N ALA A 22 2.53 -6.04 -10.25
CA ALA A 22 2.27 -6.06 -11.69
C ALA A 22 0.79 -5.83 -12.01
N PHE A 23 -0.11 -6.51 -11.28
CA PHE A 23 -1.55 -6.37 -11.46
C PHE A 23 -2.03 -4.95 -11.12
N CYS A 24 -1.53 -4.35 -10.04
CA CYS A 24 -1.84 -2.97 -9.68
C CYS A 24 -1.29 -1.97 -10.72
N ALA A 25 -0.06 -2.18 -11.20
CA ALA A 25 0.55 -1.34 -12.23
C ALA A 25 -0.27 -1.40 -13.54
N LEU A 26 -0.72 -2.60 -13.93
CA LEU A 26 -1.60 -2.79 -15.08
C LEU A 26 -2.92 -2.05 -14.92
N LEU A 27 -3.62 -2.22 -13.79
CA LEU A 27 -4.89 -1.53 -13.54
C LEU A 27 -4.73 -0.01 -13.46
N SER A 28 -3.62 0.47 -12.90
CA SER A 28 -3.29 1.89 -12.84
C SER A 28 -3.05 2.48 -14.23
N LEU A 29 -2.28 1.78 -15.05
CA LEU A 29 -2.04 2.15 -16.45
C LEU A 29 -3.35 2.16 -17.25
N LEU A 30 -4.14 1.08 -17.16
CA LEU A 30 -5.44 1.00 -17.84
C LEU A 30 -6.39 2.12 -17.40
N THR A 31 -6.47 2.41 -16.11
CA THR A 31 -7.32 3.48 -15.57
C THR A 31 -6.93 4.85 -16.13
N ARG A 32 -5.62 5.14 -16.23
CA ARG A 32 -5.11 6.37 -16.85
C ARG A 32 -5.35 6.44 -18.35
N LEU A 33 -5.11 5.35 -19.08
CA LEU A 33 -5.31 5.30 -20.53
C LEU A 33 -6.79 5.38 -20.91
N LEU A 34 -7.68 4.69 -20.19
CA LEU A 34 -9.12 4.76 -20.41
C LEU A 34 -9.68 6.14 -20.11
N THR A 35 -9.21 6.78 -19.04
CA THR A 35 -9.59 8.17 -18.76
C THR A 35 -9.05 9.09 -19.85
N ALA A 36 -7.81 8.84 -20.32
CA ALA A 36 -7.23 9.66 -21.38
C ALA A 36 -8.01 9.57 -22.68
N TRP A 37 -8.32 8.35 -23.12
CA TRP A 37 -9.22 8.11 -24.24
C TRP A 37 -10.55 8.83 -24.01
N HIS A 38 -11.21 8.60 -22.88
CA HIS A 38 -12.53 9.15 -22.61
C HIS A 38 -12.55 10.69 -22.69
N LEU A 39 -11.52 11.34 -22.18
CA LEU A 39 -11.38 12.79 -22.23
C LEU A 39 -11.10 13.31 -23.64
N THR A 40 -10.31 12.59 -24.44
CA THR A 40 -10.06 12.91 -25.85
C THR A 40 -11.32 12.75 -26.71
N GLU A 41 -12.10 11.68 -26.50
CA GLU A 41 -13.27 11.37 -27.32
C GLU A 41 -14.50 12.21 -26.94
N LYS A 42 -14.73 12.45 -25.64
CA LYS A 42 -15.94 13.15 -25.18
C LYS A 42 -15.84 14.67 -25.09
N SER A 43 -14.70 15.30 -25.42
CA SER A 43 -14.47 16.76 -25.40
C SER A 43 -15.32 17.49 -24.35
N THR A 44 -15.12 17.12 -23.09
CA THR A 44 -15.91 17.72 -22.01
C THR A 44 -15.21 19.02 -21.59
N ARG A 45 -15.73 20.16 -22.07
CA ARG A 45 -15.39 21.51 -21.60
C ARG A 45 -13.94 21.97 -21.81
N GLY A 46 -13.32 21.66 -22.95
CA GLY A 46 -12.03 22.26 -23.34
C GLY A 46 -10.80 21.84 -22.53
N LEU A 47 -10.94 20.86 -21.62
CA LEU A 47 -9.81 20.20 -20.95
C LEU A 47 -9.21 19.15 -21.88
N LEU A 48 -8.37 19.59 -22.81
CA LEU A 48 -7.56 18.72 -23.65
C LEU A 48 -6.45 18.09 -22.78
N ILE A 49 -6.40 16.76 -22.73
CA ILE A 49 -5.24 16.09 -22.17
C ILE A 49 -4.04 16.34 -23.09
N SER A 50 -2.95 16.84 -22.52
CA SER A 50 -1.70 16.97 -23.24
C SER A 50 -1.12 15.60 -23.58
N ASP A 51 -0.51 15.45 -24.75
CA ASP A 51 0.27 14.25 -25.13
C ASP A 51 1.32 13.88 -24.07
N LYS A 52 1.81 14.88 -23.32
CA LYS A 52 2.72 14.70 -22.19
C LYS A 52 2.13 13.84 -21.07
N PHE A 53 0.81 13.87 -20.86
CA PHE A 53 0.14 13.03 -19.87
C PHE A 53 0.19 11.56 -20.25
N ILE A 54 -0.07 11.23 -21.52
CA ILE A 54 -0.01 9.85 -22.03
C ILE A 54 1.44 9.34 -21.92
N LEU A 55 2.41 10.14 -22.35
CA LEU A 55 3.82 9.81 -22.21
C LEU A 55 4.20 9.57 -20.74
N CYS A 56 3.76 10.44 -19.82
CA CYS A 56 4.01 10.28 -18.39
C CYS A 56 3.36 9.00 -17.82
N ALA A 57 2.15 8.64 -18.27
CA ALA A 57 1.49 7.41 -17.85
C ALA A 57 2.30 6.15 -18.25
N PHE A 58 2.83 6.11 -19.47
CA PHE A 58 3.72 5.02 -19.91
C PHE A 58 5.07 5.03 -19.17
N LEU A 59 5.69 6.20 -19.01
CA LEU A 59 6.98 6.31 -18.32
C LEU A 59 6.89 5.95 -16.83
N THR A 60 5.74 6.11 -16.19
CA THR A 60 5.57 5.81 -14.76
C THR A 60 4.95 4.42 -14.54
N GLU A 61 3.70 4.21 -14.95
CA GLU A 61 2.99 2.96 -14.70
C GLU A 61 3.41 1.86 -15.68
N GLY A 62 3.72 2.24 -16.93
CA GLY A 62 4.21 1.30 -17.95
C GLY A 62 5.61 0.78 -17.62
N SER A 63 6.52 1.65 -17.16
CA SER A 63 7.85 1.21 -16.70
C SER A 63 7.76 0.35 -15.44
N TRP A 64 6.89 0.73 -14.47
CA TRP A 64 6.63 -0.10 -13.30
C TRP A 64 6.11 -1.48 -13.70
N LEU A 65 5.09 -1.54 -14.56
CA LEU A 65 4.55 -2.81 -15.08
C LEU A 65 5.63 -3.65 -15.75
N LEU A 66 6.45 -3.05 -16.61
CA LEU A 66 7.54 -3.75 -17.30
C LEU A 66 8.55 -4.34 -16.30
N CYS A 67 8.96 -3.57 -15.29
CA CYS A 67 9.85 -4.04 -14.24
C CYS A 67 9.28 -5.26 -13.50
N GLU A 68 8.01 -5.21 -13.09
CA GLU A 68 7.39 -6.33 -12.37
C GLU A 68 7.14 -7.54 -13.27
N CYS A 69 6.82 -7.34 -14.54
CA CYS A 69 6.74 -8.43 -15.52
C CYS A 69 8.09 -9.14 -15.69
N VAL A 70 9.18 -8.40 -15.87
CA VAL A 70 10.53 -8.98 -15.99
C VAL A 70 10.87 -9.82 -14.76
N LYS A 71 10.56 -9.32 -13.56
CA LYS A 71 10.75 -10.06 -12.30
C LYS A 71 9.91 -11.33 -12.25
N LEU A 72 8.64 -11.28 -12.67
CA LEU A 72 7.78 -12.47 -12.73
C LEU A 72 8.31 -13.54 -13.70
N PHE A 73 8.81 -13.14 -14.86
CA PHE A 73 9.34 -14.07 -15.87
C PHE A 73 10.72 -14.63 -15.50
N THR A 74 11.52 -13.88 -14.74
CA THR A 74 12.85 -14.33 -14.28
C THR A 74 12.81 -15.05 -12.94
N TYR A 75 11.68 -14.99 -12.22
CA TYR A 75 11.51 -15.68 -10.95
C TYR A 75 11.55 -17.20 -11.12
N GLN A 76 12.59 -17.81 -10.55
CA GLN A 76 12.72 -19.26 -10.43
C GLN A 76 12.70 -19.64 -8.95
N LYS A 77 11.76 -20.51 -8.58
CA LYS A 77 11.70 -21.11 -7.25
C LYS A 77 11.85 -22.61 -7.38
N THR A 78 12.77 -23.17 -6.63
CA THR A 78 12.98 -24.62 -6.60
C THR A 78 12.02 -25.26 -5.59
N ASN A 79 11.74 -26.55 -5.74
CA ASN A 79 10.97 -27.31 -4.75
C ASN A 79 11.68 -27.29 -3.37
N GLN A 80 13.01 -27.21 -3.36
CA GLN A 80 13.79 -27.12 -2.13
C GLN A 80 13.51 -25.81 -1.38
N ASP A 81 13.38 -24.69 -2.08
CA ASP A 81 13.05 -23.39 -1.48
C ASP A 81 11.67 -23.39 -0.82
N GLU A 82 10.71 -24.12 -1.40
CA GLU A 82 9.38 -24.26 -0.84
C GLU A 82 9.37 -25.13 0.43
N ILE A 83 10.11 -26.25 0.41
CA ILE A 83 10.30 -27.10 1.60
C ILE A 83 10.98 -26.31 2.72
N ASP A 84 12.04 -25.57 2.42
CA ASP A 84 12.76 -24.75 3.40
C ASP A 84 11.87 -23.65 4.00
N ALA A 85 11.02 -23.02 3.18
CA ALA A 85 10.05 -22.02 3.66
C ALA A 85 9.01 -22.64 4.61
N MET A 86 8.49 -23.83 4.29
CA MET A 86 7.58 -24.57 5.17
C MET A 86 8.25 -24.95 6.48
N CYS A 87 9.46 -25.51 6.44
CA CYS A 87 10.23 -25.88 7.62
C CYS A 87 10.47 -24.66 8.53
N LYS A 88 10.92 -23.52 7.97
CA LYS A 88 11.11 -22.27 8.72
C LYS A 88 9.83 -21.79 9.39
N ARG A 89 8.69 -21.87 8.71
CA ARG A 89 7.40 -21.48 9.28
C ARG A 89 7.02 -22.40 10.45
N THR A 90 7.15 -23.71 10.27
CA THR A 90 6.87 -24.69 11.34
C THR A 90 7.77 -24.45 12.55
N THR A 91 9.07 -24.19 12.35
CA THR A 91 10.00 -23.84 13.44
C THR A 91 9.56 -22.59 14.19
N LEU A 92 9.08 -21.55 13.52
CA LEU A 92 8.58 -20.35 14.19
C LEU A 92 7.38 -20.64 15.09
N TRP A 93 6.50 -21.55 14.69
CA TRP A 93 5.37 -21.99 15.51
C TRP A 93 5.82 -22.84 16.69
N LEU A 94 6.77 -23.75 16.49
CA LEU A 94 7.36 -24.57 17.55
C LEU A 94 8.10 -23.72 18.61
N GLU A 95 8.76 -22.64 18.17
CA GLU A 95 9.45 -21.70 19.05
C GLU A 95 8.50 -20.72 19.78
N GLY A 96 7.19 -20.85 19.59
CA GLY A 96 6.20 -19.92 20.15
C GLY A 96 6.27 -18.51 19.57
N LYS A 97 6.99 -18.32 18.46
CA LYS A 97 7.12 -17.04 17.74
C LYS A 97 6.04 -16.86 16.66
N GLY A 98 5.20 -17.86 16.41
CA GLY A 98 3.97 -17.71 15.61
C GLY A 98 2.89 -16.89 16.33
N SER A 99 2.09 -16.12 15.61
CA SER A 99 0.98 -15.34 16.20
C SER A 99 -0.24 -15.33 15.31
N PHE A 100 -1.31 -15.94 15.80
CA PHE A 100 -2.64 -15.85 15.19
C PHE A 100 -3.14 -14.41 15.11
N TYR A 101 -2.78 -13.57 16.09
CA TYR A 101 -3.12 -12.15 16.05
C TYR A 101 -2.48 -11.47 14.83
N LEU A 102 -1.21 -11.76 14.54
CA LEU A 102 -0.51 -11.13 13.42
C LEU A 102 -1.08 -11.60 12.07
N GLU A 103 -1.39 -12.89 11.94
CA GLU A 103 -2.07 -13.40 10.74
C GLU A 103 -3.45 -12.72 10.55
N ASN A 104 -4.22 -12.61 11.62
CA ASN A 104 -5.51 -11.90 11.61
C ASN A 104 -5.36 -10.41 11.29
N ALA A 105 -4.28 -9.76 11.75
CA ALA A 105 -4.01 -8.37 11.43
C ALA A 105 -3.78 -8.17 9.92
N PHE A 106 -3.06 -9.07 9.26
CA PHE A 106 -2.91 -9.04 7.81
C PHE A 106 -4.23 -9.25 7.07
N TYR A 107 -5.11 -10.11 7.58
CA TYR A 107 -6.44 -10.28 7.01
C TYR A 107 -7.35 -9.06 7.17
N ILE A 108 -7.31 -8.41 8.33
CA ILE A 108 -8.05 -7.18 8.58
C ILE A 108 -7.51 -6.06 7.67
N ASP A 109 -6.19 -5.92 7.56
CA ASP A 109 -5.55 -4.97 6.64
C ASP A 109 -5.97 -5.21 5.19
N ALA A 110 -6.01 -6.48 4.77
CA ALA A 110 -6.50 -6.87 3.45
C ALA A 110 -7.96 -6.49 3.24
N ALA A 111 -8.84 -6.82 4.19
CA ALA A 111 -10.27 -6.58 4.09
C ALA A 111 -10.59 -5.08 4.02
N VAL A 112 -9.98 -4.27 4.88
CA VAL A 112 -10.14 -2.81 4.88
C VAL A 112 -9.62 -2.22 3.57
N SER A 113 -8.43 -2.63 3.13
CA SER A 113 -7.84 -2.14 1.87
C SER A 113 -8.69 -2.52 0.65
N LEU A 114 -9.27 -3.72 0.65
CA LEU A 114 -10.15 -4.20 -0.42
C LEU A 114 -11.49 -3.44 -0.44
N MET A 115 -12.08 -3.17 0.73
CA MET A 115 -13.27 -2.32 0.84
C MET A 115 -13.00 -0.90 0.33
N MET A 116 -11.84 -0.33 0.68
CA MET A 116 -11.41 0.98 0.17
C MET A 116 -11.23 0.94 -1.35
N ALA A 117 -10.60 -0.11 -1.90
CA ALA A 117 -10.46 -0.28 -3.33
C ALA A 117 -11.83 -0.33 -4.04
N PHE A 118 -12.75 -1.19 -3.59
CA PHE A 118 -14.07 -1.35 -4.21
C PHE A 118 -14.90 -0.08 -4.18
N THR A 119 -14.94 0.60 -3.04
CA THR A 119 -15.71 1.85 -2.90
C THR A 119 -15.19 2.92 -3.86
N HIS A 120 -13.86 3.10 -3.95
CA HIS A 120 -13.25 4.10 -4.82
C HIS A 120 -13.32 3.76 -6.31
N PHE A 121 -13.36 2.48 -6.67
CA PHE A 121 -13.58 2.05 -8.06
C PHE A 121 -15.04 2.18 -8.49
N ALA A 122 -15.97 1.67 -7.69
CA ALA A 122 -17.39 1.57 -8.03
C ALA A 122 -18.11 2.92 -7.91
N PHE A 123 -17.78 3.72 -6.89
CA PHE A 123 -18.53 4.93 -6.54
C PHE A 123 -17.68 6.20 -6.39
N PRO A 124 -16.72 6.50 -7.30
CA PRO A 124 -15.81 7.63 -7.15
C PRO A 124 -16.55 8.98 -7.09
N GLN A 125 -17.60 9.15 -7.90
CA GLN A 125 -18.39 10.39 -7.92
C GLN A 125 -19.15 10.62 -6.61
N HIS A 126 -19.71 9.56 -6.02
CA HIS A 126 -20.43 9.66 -4.75
C HIS A 126 -19.48 10.00 -3.62
N ILE A 127 -18.33 9.32 -3.54
CA ILE A 127 -17.30 9.59 -2.52
C ILE A 127 -16.83 11.03 -2.61
N LEU A 128 -16.49 11.50 -3.81
CA LEU A 128 -16.02 12.87 -4.01
C LEU A 128 -17.11 13.91 -3.70
N LYS A 129 -18.37 13.71 -4.14
CA LYS A 129 -19.47 14.64 -3.83
C LYS A 129 -19.77 14.73 -2.33
N ILE A 130 -19.59 13.63 -1.61
CA ILE A 130 -19.79 13.55 -0.16
C ILE A 130 -18.79 14.43 0.61
N ILE A 131 -17.59 14.61 0.06
CA ILE A 131 -16.48 15.36 0.69
C ILE A 131 -16.45 16.81 0.17
N THR A 132 -16.56 16.99 -1.14
CA THR A 132 -16.42 18.27 -1.84
C THR A 132 -17.72 18.61 -2.59
N SER A 133 -18.82 18.80 -1.85
CA SER A 133 -20.15 19.05 -2.43
C SER A 133 -20.23 20.35 -3.23
N GLU A 134 -19.33 21.30 -2.97
CA GLU A 134 -19.33 22.64 -3.57
C GLU A 134 -18.59 22.72 -4.91
N TYR A 135 -17.76 21.73 -5.24
CA TYR A 135 -16.94 21.76 -6.45
C TYR A 135 -17.57 20.95 -7.58
N ALA A 136 -17.53 21.51 -8.78
CA ALA A 136 -17.89 20.77 -9.99
C ALA A 136 -16.83 19.70 -10.26
N LEU A 137 -17.15 18.45 -9.93
CA LEU A 137 -16.27 17.31 -10.20
C LEU A 137 -16.06 17.15 -11.70
N ASP A 138 -14.80 17.11 -12.11
CA ASP A 138 -14.40 16.78 -13.47
C ASP A 138 -13.88 15.33 -13.57
N SER A 139 -13.54 14.91 -14.78
CA SER A 139 -12.99 13.58 -15.05
C SER A 139 -11.63 13.35 -14.40
N HIS A 140 -10.84 14.40 -14.10
CA HIS A 140 -9.55 14.26 -13.42
C HIS A 140 -9.74 13.89 -11.95
N HIS A 141 -10.71 14.49 -11.26
CA HIS A 141 -11.03 14.12 -9.88
C HIS A 141 -11.44 12.64 -9.80
N ILE A 142 -12.31 12.21 -10.73
CA ILE A 142 -12.77 10.81 -10.81
C ILE A 142 -11.61 9.86 -11.09
N LEU A 143 -10.70 10.23 -12.00
CA LEU A 143 -9.50 9.46 -12.30
C LEU A 143 -8.64 9.26 -11.04
N TRP A 144 -8.30 10.33 -10.33
CA TRP A 144 -7.43 10.23 -9.15
C TRP A 144 -8.09 9.45 -8.01
N CYS A 145 -9.41 9.55 -7.86
CA CYS A 145 -10.17 8.71 -6.93
C CYS A 145 -10.04 7.21 -7.29
N ARG A 146 -10.20 6.84 -8.56
CA ARG A 146 -10.00 5.46 -9.01
C ARG A 146 -8.55 4.99 -8.86
N MET A 147 -7.58 5.85 -9.14
CA MET A 147 -6.15 5.56 -8.93
C MET A 147 -5.85 5.26 -7.45
N PHE A 148 -6.44 6.02 -6.52
CA PHE A 148 -6.34 5.69 -5.10
C PHE A 148 -6.94 4.31 -4.77
N GLY A 149 -8.05 3.94 -5.44
CA GLY A 149 -8.61 2.59 -5.41
C GLY A 149 -7.62 1.51 -5.90
N CYS A 150 -6.92 1.74 -7.02
CA CYS A 150 -5.87 0.83 -7.51
C CYS A 150 -4.77 0.62 -6.46
N LEU A 151 -4.28 1.72 -5.86
CA LEU A 151 -3.23 1.66 -4.84
C LEU A 151 -3.69 0.94 -3.57
N SER A 152 -4.95 1.08 -3.19
CA SER A 152 -5.57 0.34 -2.08
C SER A 152 -5.67 -1.15 -2.39
N LEU A 153 -5.89 -1.52 -3.66
CA LEU A 153 -5.92 -2.92 -4.08
C LEU A 153 -4.54 -3.59 -3.95
N LEU A 154 -3.45 -2.85 -4.24
CA LEU A 154 -2.10 -3.35 -4.02
C LEU A 154 -1.88 -3.72 -2.55
N ALA A 155 -2.26 -2.82 -1.63
CA ALA A 155 -2.19 -3.10 -0.21
C ALA A 155 -2.93 -4.39 0.11
N ALA A 156 -4.17 -4.56 -0.36
CA ALA A 156 -4.97 -5.76 -0.12
C ALA A 156 -4.30 -7.06 -0.58
N LEU A 157 -3.80 -7.11 -1.83
CA LEU A 157 -3.15 -8.29 -2.38
C LEU A 157 -1.84 -8.62 -1.64
N CYS A 158 -1.06 -7.59 -1.29
CA CYS A 158 0.14 -7.75 -0.50
C CYS A 158 -0.16 -8.25 0.92
N SER A 159 -1.19 -7.73 1.60
CA SER A 159 -1.55 -8.16 2.96
C SER A 159 -1.96 -9.64 2.99
N LEU A 160 -2.75 -10.10 1.99
CA LEU A 160 -3.13 -11.52 1.85
C LEU A 160 -1.91 -12.45 1.72
N SER A 161 -0.87 -11.95 1.07
CA SER A 161 0.36 -12.68 0.80
C SER A 161 1.38 -12.56 1.95
N ALA A 162 1.32 -11.47 2.73
CA ALA A 162 2.29 -11.11 3.75
C ALA A 162 2.43 -12.18 4.84
N ARG A 163 1.33 -12.85 5.20
CA ARG A 163 1.33 -13.91 6.23
C ARG A 163 2.25 -15.09 5.92
N TYR A 164 2.54 -15.33 4.64
CA TYR A 164 3.39 -16.43 4.19
C TYR A 164 4.87 -16.05 4.12
N LEU A 165 5.18 -14.77 4.34
CA LEU A 165 6.54 -14.27 4.25
C LEU A 165 7.33 -14.54 5.53
N PRO A 166 8.68 -14.52 5.46
CA PRO A 166 9.51 -14.55 6.64
C PRO A 166 9.26 -13.35 7.58
N PRO A 167 9.42 -13.52 8.90
CA PRO A 167 9.16 -12.48 9.91
C PRO A 167 9.79 -11.09 9.68
N HIS A 168 11.03 -11.06 9.20
CA HIS A 168 11.71 -9.79 8.91
C HIS A 168 11.01 -9.04 7.77
N VAL A 169 10.48 -9.76 6.78
CA VAL A 169 9.75 -9.15 5.66
C VAL A 169 8.37 -8.67 6.11
N GLN A 170 7.69 -9.45 6.96
CA GLN A 170 6.40 -9.08 7.54
C GLN A 170 6.49 -7.76 8.31
N THR A 171 7.54 -7.57 9.12
CA THR A 171 7.76 -6.34 9.88
C THR A 171 8.08 -5.14 8.98
N HIS A 172 8.93 -5.32 7.98
CA HIS A 172 9.19 -4.26 6.99
C HIS A 172 7.94 -3.89 6.18
N TYR A 173 7.12 -4.87 5.80
CA TYR A 173 5.85 -4.64 5.13
C TYR A 173 4.88 -3.83 6.01
N LEU A 174 4.72 -4.21 7.28
CA LEU A 174 3.90 -3.44 8.22
C LEU A 174 4.42 -2.01 8.41
N ALA A 175 5.74 -1.81 8.45
CA ALA A 175 6.33 -0.46 8.52
C ALA A 175 5.97 0.39 7.28
N SER A 176 6.09 -0.19 6.08
CA SER A 176 5.70 0.45 4.82
C SER A 176 4.21 0.78 4.79
N ARG A 177 3.35 -0.15 5.22
CA ARG A 177 1.89 0.07 5.34
C ARG A 177 1.55 1.17 6.34
N LEU A 178 2.18 1.16 7.51
CA LEU A 178 2.02 2.20 8.52
C LEU A 178 2.43 3.58 7.96
N LEU A 179 3.59 3.68 7.32
CA LEU A 179 4.04 4.93 6.71
C LEU A 179 3.06 5.44 5.65
N ALA A 180 2.56 4.56 4.78
CA ALA A 180 1.56 4.92 3.78
C ALA A 180 0.26 5.43 4.43
N GLN A 181 -0.22 4.77 5.49
CA GLN A 181 -1.42 5.19 6.20
C GLN A 181 -1.22 6.50 6.97
N VAL A 182 -0.04 6.74 7.54
CA VAL A 182 0.32 8.02 8.16
C VAL A 182 0.24 9.15 7.13
N MET A 183 0.73 8.94 5.91
CA MET A 183 0.61 9.94 4.83
C MET A 183 -0.87 10.21 4.47
N VAL A 184 -1.71 9.17 4.41
CA VAL A 184 -3.16 9.34 4.20
C VAL A 184 -3.82 10.11 5.35
N PHE A 185 -3.44 9.82 6.59
CA PHE A 185 -3.93 10.54 7.76
C PHE A 185 -3.53 12.02 7.71
N LEU A 186 -2.26 12.32 7.40
CA LEU A 186 -1.77 13.69 7.23
C LEU A 186 -2.49 14.43 6.11
N LEU A 187 -2.84 13.77 5.00
CA LEU A 187 -3.66 14.35 3.95
C LEU A 187 -5.08 14.71 4.45
N ASN A 188 -5.68 13.89 5.31
CA ASN A 188 -6.97 14.20 5.93
C ASN A 188 -6.87 15.39 6.90
N VAL A 189 -5.79 15.47 7.69
CA VAL A 189 -5.48 16.62 8.55
C VAL A 189 -5.35 17.89 7.71
N PHE A 190 -4.58 17.83 6.63
CA PHE A 190 -4.45 18.95 5.70
C PHE A 190 -5.80 19.37 5.12
N GLY A 191 -6.60 18.42 4.63
CA GLY A 191 -7.95 18.72 4.12
C GLY A 191 -8.88 19.34 5.16
N HIS A 192 -8.82 18.88 6.41
CA HIS A 192 -9.69 19.39 7.47
C HIS A 192 -9.31 20.79 7.94
N TRP A 193 -8.04 20.99 8.31
CA TRP A 193 -7.59 22.24 8.93
C TRP A 193 -7.12 23.29 7.94
N TYR A 194 -6.41 22.90 6.87
CA TYR A 194 -5.87 23.86 5.91
C TYR A 194 -6.88 24.24 4.84
N LEU A 195 -7.60 23.25 4.28
CA LEU A 195 -8.66 23.51 3.30
C LEU A 195 -10.02 23.81 3.94
N GLY A 196 -10.15 23.69 5.27
CA GLY A 196 -11.36 24.05 6.00
C GLY A 196 -12.56 23.13 5.70
N ILE A 197 -12.34 21.86 5.34
CA ILE A 197 -13.42 20.92 5.03
C ILE A 197 -14.01 20.38 6.35
N PHE A 198 -15.06 21.03 6.85
CA PHE A 198 -15.76 20.68 8.09
C PHE A 198 -17.09 19.92 7.85
N SER A 199 -17.14 19.04 6.85
CA SER A 199 -18.33 18.21 6.62
C SER A 199 -18.32 16.97 7.53
N PRO A 200 -19.48 16.51 8.06
CA PRO A 200 -19.57 15.28 8.86
C PRO A 200 -19.01 14.06 8.15
N ASN A 201 -19.15 14.03 6.83
CA ASN A 201 -18.63 12.94 6.00
C ASN A 201 -17.10 12.95 5.92
N HIS A 202 -16.47 14.13 5.80
CA HIS A 202 -15.01 14.27 5.84
C HIS A 202 -14.46 13.89 7.23
N ILE A 203 -15.09 14.37 8.29
CA ILE A 203 -14.71 14.04 9.67
C ILE A 203 -14.80 12.52 9.92
N SER A 204 -15.83 11.86 9.40
CA SER A 204 -15.97 10.40 9.52
C SER A 204 -14.81 9.67 8.83
N GLY A 205 -14.45 10.07 7.61
CA GLY A 205 -13.29 9.53 6.89
C GLY A 205 -11.97 9.78 7.62
N PHE A 206 -11.80 10.98 8.18
CA PHE A 206 -10.65 11.35 9.01
C PHE A 206 -10.53 10.45 10.26
N MET A 207 -11.63 10.24 11.00
CA MET A 207 -11.65 9.38 12.18
C MET A 207 -11.34 7.92 11.83
N ILE A 208 -11.95 7.38 10.77
CA ILE A 208 -11.66 6.02 10.26
C ILE A 208 -10.17 5.88 9.92
N SER A 209 -9.59 6.87 9.25
CA SER A 209 -8.17 6.90 8.90
C SER A 209 -7.27 6.87 10.15
N GLY A 210 -7.64 7.61 11.21
CA GLY A 210 -6.92 7.62 12.49
C GLY A 210 -7.02 6.30 13.26
N PHE A 211 -8.19 5.67 13.30
CA PHE A 211 -8.36 4.34 13.89
C PHE A 211 -7.56 3.28 13.13
N TYR A 212 -7.56 3.33 11.80
CA TYR A 212 -6.82 2.40 10.97
C TYR A 212 -5.31 2.58 11.12
N MET A 213 -4.82 3.82 11.21
CA MET A 213 -3.44 4.13 11.56
C MET A 213 -3.05 3.52 12.92
N SER A 214 -3.90 3.68 13.92
CA SER A 214 -3.67 3.13 15.28
C SER A 214 -3.62 1.60 15.28
N PHE A 215 -4.51 0.96 14.50
CA PHE A 215 -4.49 -0.49 14.27
C PHE A 215 -3.15 -0.95 13.66
N LEU A 216 -2.69 -0.30 12.59
CA LEU A 216 -1.41 -0.63 11.93
C LEU A 216 -0.22 -0.41 12.87
N PHE A 217 -0.27 0.64 13.70
CA PHE A 217 0.76 0.89 14.70
C PHE A 217 0.83 -0.25 15.73
N SER A 218 -0.31 -0.71 16.23
CA SER A 218 -0.39 -1.87 17.15
C SER A 218 0.13 -3.15 16.49
N ALA A 219 -0.26 -3.43 15.24
CA ALA A 219 0.20 -4.59 14.50
C ALA A 219 1.73 -4.57 14.28
N PHE A 220 2.27 -3.41 13.87
CA PHE A 220 3.71 -3.20 13.70
C PHE A 220 4.47 -3.40 15.01
N TYR A 221 4.06 -2.74 16.10
CA TYR A 221 4.72 -2.85 17.40
C TYR A 221 4.79 -4.30 17.89
N ARG A 222 3.66 -5.03 17.79
CA ARG A 222 3.58 -6.44 18.16
C ARG A 222 4.48 -7.33 17.30
N ALA A 223 4.52 -7.10 15.99
CA ALA A 223 5.39 -7.83 15.08
C ALA A 223 6.88 -7.60 15.43
N SER A 224 7.26 -6.33 15.66
CA SER A 224 8.62 -5.98 16.05
C SER A 224 9.02 -6.58 17.39
N SER A 225 8.13 -6.56 18.39
CA SER A 225 8.40 -7.15 19.71
C SER A 225 8.51 -8.67 19.65
N GLN A 226 7.60 -9.31 18.92
CA GLN A 226 7.51 -10.77 18.83
C GLN A 226 8.70 -11.39 18.10
N TYR A 227 9.13 -10.75 17.02
CA TYR A 227 10.26 -11.23 16.22
C TYR A 227 11.63 -10.74 16.70
N LYS A 228 11.66 -9.89 17.73
CA LYS A 228 12.88 -9.24 18.23
C LYS A 228 13.74 -8.67 17.10
N VAL A 229 13.09 -8.10 16.07
CA VAL A 229 13.83 -7.46 14.97
C VAL A 229 14.44 -6.19 15.57
N ARG A 230 15.71 -6.30 15.97
CA ARG A 230 16.52 -5.12 16.32
C ARG A 230 16.66 -4.31 15.04
N PHE A 231 15.95 -3.19 14.98
CA PHE A 231 16.31 -2.16 14.03
C PHE A 231 17.79 -1.79 14.26
N PRO A 232 18.57 -1.51 13.20
CA PRO A 232 19.95 -1.06 13.35
C PRO A 232 20.09 0.27 14.13
N PHE A 233 18.97 0.91 14.50
CA PHE A 233 18.90 2.12 15.33
C PHE A 233 18.54 1.86 16.80
N SER A 234 18.56 0.61 17.28
CA SER A 234 18.37 0.36 18.71
C SER A 234 19.63 0.78 19.47
N CYS A 235 19.47 1.65 20.47
CA CYS A 235 20.48 2.17 21.41
C CYS A 235 21.23 1.10 22.24
N ASP A 236 21.33 -0.14 21.78
CA ASP A 236 22.17 -1.18 22.36
C ASP A 236 23.66 -0.97 22.04
N TRP A 237 24.02 -0.22 20.97
CA TRP A 237 25.42 0.09 20.68
C TRP A 237 26.06 0.95 21.80
N LEU A 238 25.31 1.91 22.34
CA LEU A 238 25.74 2.75 23.46
C LEU A 238 25.91 1.96 24.78
N LEU A 239 25.10 0.92 25.01
CA LEU A 239 25.23 0.07 26.18
C LEU A 239 26.36 -0.96 26.04
N LYS A 240 26.63 -1.44 24.83
CA LYS A 240 27.69 -2.42 24.55
C LYS A 240 29.10 -1.82 24.48
N HIS A 241 29.23 -0.49 24.45
CA HIS A 241 30.52 0.20 24.52
C HIS A 241 30.75 0.94 25.84
N LYS A 242 29.75 1.01 26.72
CA LYS A 242 29.96 1.50 28.09
C LYS A 242 30.72 0.49 28.95
N SER A 243 30.54 -0.81 28.71
CA SER A 243 31.29 -1.88 29.40
C SER A 243 32.71 -2.13 28.86
N LEU A 244 33.19 -1.30 27.92
CA LEU A 244 34.56 -1.33 27.40
C LEU A 244 35.34 -0.07 27.81
N LEU A 245 34.71 0.82 28.57
CA LEU A 245 35.27 2.08 29.07
C LEU A 245 35.25 2.17 30.62
N ASP A 246 34.84 1.09 31.29
CA ASP A 246 35.06 0.82 32.71
C ASP A 246 35.95 -0.42 32.83
#